data_AF-A0A349DYA6-F1
#
_entry.id   AF-A0A349DYA6-F1
#
_cell.length_a   1.000
_cell.length_b   1.000
_cell.length_c   1.000
_cell.angle_alpha   90.00
_cell.angle_beta   90.00
_cell.angle_gamma   90.00
#
_symmetry.space_group_name_H-M   'P 1'
#
loop_
_entity.id
_entity.type
_entity.pdbx_description
1 polymer ?
#
loop_
_entity_poly.entity_id
_entity_poly.type
_entity_poly.pdbx_seq_one_letter_code
_entity_poly.pdbx_strand_id
1 'polypeptide(L)'
;MSVILEFTQIETENIVSENKTLGIYEVLLDNISWLEGAYIQSNIISALFHEANNWGEVYFRPDSSQFLFYLLAVDFESQVGFRESDEGSVIIAFDPYPLKQFFEEAQKRTQYGQDGAFDRILEVLTQAILDDSLICTKWG
;
A
#
# COMPACT_ATOMS: atom_id res chain seq x y z
N MET A 1 7.82 12.94 -13.31
CA MET A 1 6.44 13.39 -13.06
C MET A 1 6.02 12.74 -11.75
N SER A 2 5.45 13.47 -10.78
CA SER A 2 4.94 12.86 -9.54
C SER A 2 3.49 12.43 -9.76
N VAL A 3 3.22 11.14 -9.61
CA VAL A 3 1.85 10.60 -9.65
C VAL A 3 1.29 10.54 -8.23
N ILE A 4 -0.03 10.60 -8.07
CA ILE A 4 -0.70 10.51 -6.78
C ILE A 4 -1.12 9.05 -6.56
N LEU A 5 -0.69 8.45 -5.46
CA LEU A 5 -1.12 7.13 -4.99
C LEU A 5 -2.28 7.30 -4.02
N GLU A 6 -3.39 6.63 -4.27
CA GLU A 6 -4.52 6.53 -3.36
C GLU A 6 -4.51 5.16 -2.70
N PHE A 7 -4.47 5.15 -1.38
CA PHE A 7 -4.65 3.97 -0.54
C PHE A 7 -6.13 3.83 -0.28
N THR A 8 -6.76 2.80 -0.83
CA THR A 8 -8.20 2.57 -0.67
C THR A 8 -8.46 1.23 -0.04
N GLN A 9 -9.43 1.17 0.87
CA GLN A 9 -9.80 -0.06 1.52
C GLN A 9 -10.71 -0.89 0.61
N ILE A 10 -10.54 -2.20 0.67
CA ILE A 10 -11.34 -3.18 -0.03
C ILE A 10 -11.77 -4.27 0.95
N GLU A 11 -12.98 -4.77 0.82
CA GLU A 11 -13.48 -5.87 1.65
C GLU A 11 -12.65 -7.15 1.42
N THR A 12 -12.46 -7.96 2.47
CA THR A 12 -11.71 -9.24 2.44
C THR A 12 -12.53 -10.37 1.81
N GLU A 13 -13.25 -10.06 0.74
CA GLU A 13 -14.00 -11.00 -0.08
C GLU A 13 -13.26 -11.20 -1.43
N ASN A 14 -13.55 -12.29 -2.14
CA ASN A 14 -13.03 -12.52 -3.50
C ASN A 14 -11.49 -12.62 -3.62
N ILE A 15 -10.82 -13.11 -2.56
CA ILE A 15 -9.40 -13.45 -2.58
C ILE A 15 -9.18 -14.68 -3.48
N VAL A 16 -8.37 -14.50 -4.52
CA VAL A 16 -7.96 -15.54 -5.47
C VAL A 16 -6.76 -16.31 -4.91
N SER A 17 -5.80 -15.61 -4.31
CA SER A 17 -4.63 -16.21 -3.68
C SER A 17 -4.04 -15.27 -2.63
N GLU A 18 -3.27 -15.83 -1.69
CA GLU A 18 -2.65 -15.06 -0.61
C GLU A 18 -1.23 -15.53 -0.30
N ASN A 19 -0.36 -14.57 0.02
CA ASN A 19 0.91 -14.79 0.70
C ASN A 19 0.84 -14.13 2.09
N LYS A 20 0.31 -14.87 3.06
CA LYS A 20 0.15 -14.43 4.46
C LYS A 20 1.46 -14.00 5.12
N THR A 21 2.58 -14.58 4.72
CA THR A 21 3.90 -14.20 5.27
C THR A 21 4.27 -12.78 4.85
N LEU A 22 3.96 -12.43 3.61
CA LEU A 22 4.23 -11.11 3.07
C LEU A 22 3.04 -10.18 3.14
N GLY A 23 1.88 -10.59 3.68
CA GLY A 23 0.65 -9.79 3.69
C GLY A 23 0.19 -9.32 2.30
N ILE A 24 0.43 -10.11 1.26
CA ILE A 24 0.05 -9.78 -0.13
C ILE A 24 -1.11 -10.69 -0.55
N TYR A 25 -2.13 -10.11 -1.16
CA TYR A 25 -3.35 -10.79 -1.57
C TYR A 25 -3.64 -10.50 -3.04
N GLU A 26 -4.06 -11.52 -3.78
CA GLU A 26 -4.65 -11.35 -5.10
C GLU A 26 -6.18 -11.34 -4.96
N VAL A 27 -6.84 -10.33 -5.51
CA VAL A 27 -8.30 -10.14 -5.40
C VAL A 27 -8.92 -9.84 -6.77
N LEU A 28 -10.13 -10.34 -7.00
CA LEU A 28 -10.89 -10.05 -8.23
C LEU A 28 -11.50 -8.64 -8.19
N LEU A 29 -11.08 -7.79 -9.11
CA LEU A 29 -11.46 -6.38 -9.22
C LEU A 29 -12.96 -6.16 -9.39
N ASP A 30 -13.62 -7.03 -10.17
CA ASP A 30 -15.02 -6.87 -10.58
C ASP A 30 -16.01 -6.95 -9.39
N ASN A 31 -15.55 -7.41 -8.22
CA ASN A 31 -16.36 -7.59 -7.01
C ASN A 31 -15.82 -6.80 -5.81
N ILE A 32 -15.07 -5.71 -6.03
CA ILE A 32 -14.51 -4.89 -4.95
C ILE A 32 -15.40 -3.69 -4.64
N SER A 33 -15.83 -3.60 -3.38
CA SER A 33 -16.38 -2.39 -2.77
C SER A 33 -15.24 -1.43 -2.41
N TRP A 34 -15.08 -0.36 -3.18
CA TRP A 34 -14.09 0.68 -2.88
C TRP A 34 -14.61 1.59 -1.75
N LEU A 35 -13.84 1.67 -0.65
CA LEU A 35 -14.15 2.52 0.49
C LEU A 35 -13.38 3.84 0.43
N GLU A 36 -13.28 4.53 1.58
CA GLU A 36 -12.53 5.78 1.69
C GLU A 36 -11.03 5.55 1.49
N GLY A 37 -10.36 6.53 0.88
CA GLY A 37 -8.93 6.45 0.61
C GLY A 37 -8.17 7.74 0.87
N ALA A 38 -6.86 7.59 1.01
CA ALA A 38 -5.93 8.68 1.29
C ALA A 38 -4.86 8.76 0.21
N TYR A 39 -4.51 10.00 -0.15
CA TYR A 39 -3.62 10.29 -1.25
C TYR A 39 -2.22 10.66 -0.78
N ILE A 40 -1.20 10.19 -1.48
CA ILE A 40 0.19 10.59 -1.31
C ILE A 40 0.89 10.73 -2.64
N GLN A 41 1.77 11.73 -2.75
CA GLN A 41 2.57 11.86 -3.95
C GLN A 41 3.68 10.79 -3.97
N SER A 42 3.83 10.11 -5.11
CA SER A 42 4.81 9.05 -5.33
C SER A 42 6.26 9.48 -5.11
N ASN A 43 6.60 10.75 -5.37
CA ASN A 43 7.93 11.31 -5.05
C ASN A 43 8.22 11.27 -3.54
N ILE A 44 7.21 11.40 -2.68
CA ILE A 44 7.35 11.23 -1.23
C ILE A 44 7.70 9.78 -0.95
N ILE A 45 6.98 8.81 -1.53
CA ILE A 45 7.30 7.38 -1.37
C ILE A 45 8.71 7.05 -1.87
N SER A 46 9.12 7.58 -3.02
CA SER A 46 10.50 7.41 -3.53
C SER A 46 11.54 8.02 -2.59
N ALA A 47 11.27 9.20 -2.02
CA ALA A 47 12.16 9.83 -1.05
C ALA A 47 12.27 8.99 0.24
N LEU A 48 11.14 8.45 0.72
CA LEU A 48 11.12 7.53 1.86
C LEU A 48 11.96 6.29 1.60
N PHE A 49 11.95 5.74 0.39
CA PHE A 49 12.81 4.63 0.01
C PHE A 49 14.30 4.94 0.08
N HIS A 50 14.68 6.10 -0.46
CA HIS A 50 16.06 6.54 -0.41
C HIS A 50 16.53 6.79 1.02
N GLU A 51 15.65 7.33 1.87
CA GLU A 51 15.96 7.57 3.28
C GLU A 51 15.90 6.29 4.14
N ALA A 52 14.99 5.35 3.84
CA ALA A 52 14.85 4.07 4.53
C ALA A 52 16.17 3.29 4.58
N ASN A 53 16.93 3.31 3.48
CA ASN A 53 18.27 2.71 3.42
C ASN A 53 19.25 3.32 4.44
N ASN A 54 18.98 4.53 4.95
CA ASN A 54 19.78 5.23 5.95
C ASN A 54 19.22 5.12 7.37
N TRP A 55 18.07 4.47 7.59
CA TRP A 55 17.43 4.36 8.92
C TRP A 55 18.01 3.23 9.80
N GLY A 56 19.05 2.55 9.31
CA GLY A 56 19.77 1.48 9.99
C GLY A 56 19.12 0.10 9.83
N GLU A 57 19.95 -0.94 9.72
CA GLU A 57 19.57 -2.34 9.44
C GLU A 57 18.62 -2.99 10.48
N VAL A 58 18.32 -2.34 11.60
CA VAL A 58 17.74 -3.00 12.78
C VAL A 58 16.21 -2.82 12.90
N TYR A 59 15.60 -1.86 12.20
CA TYR A 59 14.17 -1.55 12.37
C TYR A 59 13.34 -1.56 11.09
N PHE A 60 13.98 -1.56 9.92
CA PHE A 60 13.29 -1.80 8.67
C PHE A 60 13.12 -3.30 8.49
N ARG A 61 11.95 -3.83 8.87
CA ARG A 61 11.64 -5.23 8.55
C ARG A 61 11.65 -5.35 7.01
N PRO A 62 12.41 -6.31 6.46
CA PRO A 62 12.46 -6.55 5.01
C PRO A 62 11.06 -6.64 4.39
N ASP A 63 10.10 -7.16 5.15
CA ASP A 63 8.72 -7.31 4.72
C ASP A 63 8.06 -5.94 4.49
N SER A 64 8.25 -4.95 5.38
CA SER A 64 7.70 -3.59 5.27
C SER A 64 8.26 -2.80 4.08
N SER A 65 9.54 -2.95 3.75
CA SER A 65 10.15 -2.33 2.55
C SER A 65 9.71 -2.99 1.25
N GLN A 66 9.43 -4.29 1.27
CA GLN A 66 8.90 -4.99 0.11
C GLN A 66 7.54 -4.44 -0.29
N PHE A 67 6.67 -4.09 0.68
CA PHE A 67 5.38 -3.47 0.36
C PHE A 67 5.53 -2.19 -0.44
N LEU A 68 6.39 -1.27 -0.02
CA LEU A 68 6.59 -0.04 -0.77
C LEU A 68 7.14 -0.32 -2.17
N PHE A 69 7.91 -1.40 -2.34
CA PHE A 69 8.49 -1.75 -3.63
C PHE A 69 7.38 -2.21 -4.53
N TYR A 70 6.45 -3.03 -4.02
CA TYR A 70 5.24 -3.37 -4.72
C TYR A 70 4.38 -2.13 -5.02
N LEU A 71 4.15 -1.25 -4.04
CA LEU A 71 3.39 -0.01 -4.22
C LEU A 71 3.95 0.89 -5.31
N LEU A 72 5.28 1.03 -5.38
CA LEU A 72 5.96 1.77 -6.44
C LEU A 72 6.01 0.99 -7.76
N ALA A 73 6.08 -0.34 -7.68
CA ALA A 73 6.17 -1.20 -8.85
C ALA A 73 4.83 -1.37 -9.55
N VAL A 74 3.68 -1.12 -8.89
CA VAL A 74 2.33 -1.11 -9.49
C VAL A 74 2.19 0.04 -10.52
N ASP A 75 3.19 0.31 -11.35
CA ASP A 75 3.14 1.24 -12.47
C ASP A 75 2.37 0.59 -13.64
N PHE A 76 1.44 1.33 -14.24
CA PHE A 76 0.58 0.86 -15.33
C PHE A 76 1.38 0.47 -16.59
N GLU A 77 2.58 1.05 -16.78
CA GLU A 77 3.47 0.65 -17.88
C GLU A 77 4.11 -0.73 -17.67
N SER A 78 4.13 -1.22 -16.43
CA SER A 78 4.81 -2.46 -16.03
C SER A 78 3.86 -3.66 -15.86
N GLN A 79 2.53 -3.45 -15.80
CA GLN A 79 1.51 -4.45 -15.45
C GLN A 79 1.79 -5.22 -14.14
N VAL A 80 2.59 -4.65 -13.24
CA VAL A 80 2.90 -5.32 -11.97
C VAL A 80 1.72 -5.15 -11.04
N GLY A 81 1.26 -6.25 -10.46
CA GLY A 81 0.11 -6.26 -9.57
C GLY A 81 -1.25 -6.20 -10.24
N PHE A 82 -1.31 -6.41 -11.56
CA PHE A 82 -2.52 -6.59 -12.34
C PHE A 82 -2.35 -7.79 -13.26
N ARG A 83 -3.36 -8.68 -13.34
CA ARG A 83 -3.42 -9.73 -14.36
C ARG A 83 -4.86 -9.99 -14.77
N GLU A 84 -5.07 -10.33 -16.04
CA GLU A 84 -6.36 -10.85 -16.49
C GLU A 84 -6.49 -12.33 -16.17
N SER A 85 -7.69 -12.75 -15.77
CA SER A 85 -8.06 -14.15 -15.58
C SER A 85 -9.37 -14.45 -16.30
N ASP A 86 -9.71 -15.74 -16.44
CA ASP A 86 -10.98 -16.17 -17.03
C ASP A 86 -12.21 -15.68 -16.23
N GLU A 87 -12.01 -15.31 -14.95
CA GLU A 87 -13.04 -14.86 -14.01
C GLU A 87 -13.12 -13.33 -13.88
N GLY A 88 -12.21 -12.59 -14.53
CA GLY A 88 -12.11 -11.13 -14.45
C GLY A 88 -10.69 -10.64 -14.17
N SER A 89 -10.56 -9.34 -13.98
CA SER A 89 -9.27 -8.71 -13.68
C SER A 89 -8.88 -8.95 -12.22
N VAL A 90 -7.65 -9.39 -11.99
CA VAL A 90 -7.09 -9.65 -10.65
C VAL A 90 -6.06 -8.57 -10.33
N ILE A 91 -6.18 -7.99 -9.15
CA ILE A 91 -5.24 -6.99 -8.64
C ILE A 91 -4.56 -7.45 -7.36
N ILE A 92 -3.44 -6.83 -7.03
CA ILE A 92 -2.80 -7.00 -5.73
C ILE A 92 -3.39 -6.04 -4.70
N ALA A 93 -3.69 -6.59 -3.52
CA ALA A 93 -4.01 -5.88 -2.31
C ALA A 93 -3.05 -6.29 -1.18
N PHE A 94 -3.05 -5.51 -0.11
CA PHE A 94 -2.05 -5.57 0.95
C PHE A 94 -2.71 -5.59 2.31
N ASP A 95 -2.11 -6.32 3.26
CA ASP A 95 -2.42 -6.21 4.67
C ASP A 95 -2.16 -4.76 5.14
N PRO A 96 -3.11 -4.11 5.82
CA PRO A 96 -2.92 -2.77 6.33
C PRO A 96 -1.87 -2.68 7.47
N TYR A 97 -1.62 -3.75 8.24
CA TYR A 97 -0.73 -3.71 9.40
C TYR A 97 0.73 -3.36 9.03
N PRO A 98 1.38 -4.06 8.08
CA PRO A 98 2.76 -3.75 7.70
C PRO A 98 2.91 -2.34 7.11
N LEU A 99 1.92 -1.89 6.33
CA LEU A 99 1.86 -0.53 5.78
C LEU A 99 1.76 0.50 6.90
N LYS A 100 0.89 0.27 7.89
CA LYS A 100 0.71 1.18 9.03
C LYS A 100 1.99 1.33 9.83
N GLN A 101 2.65 0.22 10.16
CA GLN A 101 3.93 0.23 10.88
C GLN A 101 5.00 1.02 10.11
N PHE A 102 5.02 0.88 8.78
CA PHE A 102 5.94 1.65 7.95
C PHE A 102 5.65 3.16 8.04
N PHE A 103 4.41 3.59 7.83
CA PHE A 103 4.07 5.03 7.86
C PHE A 103 4.24 5.63 9.26
N GLU A 104 3.97 4.88 10.34
CA GLU A 104 4.24 5.32 11.72
C GLU A 104 5.74 5.56 11.95
N GLU A 105 6.60 4.73 11.38
CA GLU A 105 8.04 4.89 11.52
C GLU A 105 8.59 6.00 10.62
N ALA A 106 8.07 6.11 9.39
CA ALA A 106 8.38 7.19 8.47
C ALA A 106 8.02 8.56 9.05
N GLN A 107 6.89 8.67 9.75
CA GLN A 107 6.46 9.92 10.40
C GLN A 107 7.43 10.37 11.50
N LYS A 108 8.06 9.44 12.23
CA LYS A 108 9.03 9.76 13.29
C LYS A 108 10.40 10.17 12.75
N ARG A 109 10.75 9.67 11.57
CA ARG A 109 12.12 9.74 11.03
C ARG A 109 12.29 10.71 9.89
N THR A 110 11.20 11.16 9.28
CA THR A 110 11.24 12.03 8.11
C THR A 110 10.51 13.33 8.33
N GLN A 111 10.94 14.34 7.59
CA GLN A 111 10.23 15.61 7.45
C GLN A 111 9.16 15.53 6.35
N TYR A 112 9.17 14.48 5.52
CA TYR A 112 8.15 14.27 4.51
C TYR A 112 6.84 13.84 5.18
N GLY A 113 5.70 14.23 4.59
CA GLY A 113 4.39 13.90 5.14
C GLY A 113 3.93 14.74 6.34
N GLN A 114 4.73 15.73 6.78
CA GLN A 114 4.35 16.70 7.83
C GLN A 114 3.14 17.58 7.47
N ASP A 115 2.74 17.62 6.20
CA ASP A 115 1.54 18.34 5.74
C ASP A 115 0.22 17.54 5.97
N GLY A 116 0.24 16.55 6.87
CA GLY A 116 -0.93 15.73 7.25
C GLY A 116 -1.26 14.59 6.27
N ALA A 117 -0.43 14.37 5.24
CA ALA A 117 -0.63 13.26 4.30
C ALA A 117 -0.46 11.89 4.99
N PHE A 118 0.54 11.76 5.89
CA PHE A 118 0.71 10.54 6.68
C PHE A 118 -0.42 10.34 7.69
N ASP A 119 -0.92 11.41 8.32
CA ASP A 119 -2.02 11.29 9.27
C ASP A 119 -3.26 10.69 8.60
N ARG A 120 -3.60 11.15 7.39
CA ARG A 120 -4.71 10.60 6.60
C ARG A 120 -4.48 9.16 6.17
N ILE A 121 -3.27 8.82 5.74
CA ILE A 121 -2.93 7.42 5.38
C ILE A 121 -3.02 6.53 6.62
N LEU A 122 -2.48 6.98 7.76
CA LEU A 122 -2.55 6.24 9.02
C LEU A 122 -3.99 6.08 9.52
N GLU A 123 -4.86 7.07 9.30
CA GLU A 123 -6.29 6.97 9.58
C GLU A 123 -6.94 5.90 8.72
N VAL A 124 -6.74 5.91 7.39
CA VAL A 124 -7.26 4.87 6.48
C VAL A 124 -6.75 3.48 6.84
N LEU A 125 -5.45 3.36 7.15
CA LEU A 125 -4.85 2.08 7.55
C LEU A 125 -5.37 1.60 8.91
N THR A 126 -5.65 2.52 9.84
CA THR A 126 -6.26 2.17 11.13
C THR A 126 -7.68 1.70 10.95
N GLN A 127 -8.46 2.39 10.11
CA GLN A 127 -9.83 1.99 9.81
C GLN A 127 -9.87 0.62 9.12
N ALA A 128 -9.00 0.39 8.14
CA ALA A 128 -8.91 -0.91 7.46
C ALA A 128 -8.60 -2.06 8.43
N ILE A 129 -7.75 -1.83 9.44
CA ILE A 129 -7.49 -2.82 10.50
C ILE A 129 -8.75 -3.08 11.35
N LEU A 130 -9.49 -2.03 11.71
CA LEU A 130 -10.69 -2.16 12.53
C LEU A 130 -11.83 -2.87 11.79
N ASP A 131 -11.92 -2.62 10.48
CA ASP A 131 -12.96 -3.16 9.61
C ASP A 131 -12.56 -4.48 8.93
N ASP A 132 -11.41 -5.06 9.29
CA ASP A 132 -10.85 -6.29 8.69
C ASP A 132 -10.82 -6.23 7.16
N SER A 133 -10.33 -5.11 6.63
CA SER A 133 -10.27 -4.78 5.20
C SER A 133 -8.81 -4.76 4.70
N LEU A 134 -8.63 -5.06 3.41
CA LEU A 134 -7.33 -4.97 2.74
C LEU A 134 -7.12 -3.58 2.14
N ILE A 135 -5.88 -3.27 1.80
CA ILE A 135 -5.50 -2.03 1.14
C ILE A 135 -5.14 -2.31 -0.30
N CYS A 136 -5.85 -1.67 -1.21
CA CYS A 136 -5.43 -1.55 -2.60
C CYS A 136 -4.83 -0.17 -2.81
N THR A 137 -3.85 -0.07 -3.71
CA THR A 137 -3.40 1.23 -4.21
C THR A 137 -3.82 1.45 -5.64
N LYS A 138 -4.50 2.57 -5.89
CA LYS A 138 -4.80 3.08 -7.23
C LYS A 138 -4.04 4.37 -7.47
N TRP A 139 -3.73 4.67 -8.73
CA TRP A 139 -3.18 5.97 -9.10
C TRP A 139 -4.31 6.94 -9.44
N GLY A 140 -4.20 8.19 -8.98
CA GLY A 140 -5.12 9.30 -9.29
C GLY A 140 -4.56 10.30 -10.29
#